data_AF-A0A1H2LAX6-F1
#
_entry.id   AF-A0A1H2LAX6-F1
#
_cell.length_a   1.000
_cell.length_b   1.000
_cell.length_c   1.000
_cell.angle_alpha   90.00
_cell.angle_beta   90.00
_cell.angle_gamma   90.00
#
_symmetry.space_group_name_H-M   'P 1'
#
loop_
_entity.id
_entity.type
_entity.pdbx_description
1 polymer ?
#
loop_
_entity_poly.entity_id
_entity_poly.type
_entity_poly.pdbx_seq_one_letter_code
_entity_poly.pdbx_strand_id
1 'polypeptide(L)'
;MFDQSGKMSIYEISDEESYELSEEEREDTSISAGNDVEVSYSGQDFDVEGLVRRLNKDDILIPRFGNRNDDIETGGFQRGFVWNKSQQDKFIESILLGYPIPNIFLVKQEDQRLLVLDGQQRLVTLQQFYNGFTLGDRKFTLESVDERFKGRDYRSLPDDLRRQLDNALIQAIVLSTRPDPMNHRAIYQIFERLNSGGTQLTSHEVRIASYAGDLVDYIEDLNSNSCWRKLYGKRSPRVRDHELVTRILAMYLGWQGYKRPQKLFLNNFMESGLTPNIKNAGTQFLRAAEILSSSSSSDVALKFLSNQVNNAWSDALFVGLMTRLSESGIEIDEVENCVRNLRKNQDFSAVITGSTADERQVMDRMNIAISAFRNVD
;
A
#
# COMPACT_ATOMS: atom_id res chain seq x y z
N MET A 1 9.47 6.79 30.58
CA MET A 1 10.04 7.23 31.87
C MET A 1 9.96 8.74 31.91
N PHE A 2 9.24 9.32 32.87
CA PHE A 2 9.23 10.77 33.12
C PHE A 2 10.45 11.14 33.96
N ASP A 3 11.11 12.27 33.69
CA ASP A 3 12.14 12.78 34.59
C ASP A 3 11.54 13.51 35.80
N GLN A 4 12.38 13.78 36.80
CA GLN A 4 12.00 14.35 38.10
C GLN A 4 11.44 15.79 38.03
N SER A 5 11.32 16.40 36.85
CA SER A 5 10.74 17.73 36.65
C SER A 5 9.35 17.73 36.02
N GLY A 6 8.83 16.55 35.62
CA GLY A 6 7.50 16.44 35.01
C GLY A 6 7.39 17.06 33.60
N LYS A 7 8.50 17.45 32.97
CA LYS A 7 8.53 17.85 31.56
C LYS A 7 8.88 16.65 30.67
N MET A 8 8.10 16.46 29.61
CA MET A 8 8.46 15.53 28.53
C MET A 8 9.79 15.95 27.93
N SER A 9 10.77 15.04 27.97
CA SER A 9 12.00 15.14 27.19
C SER A 9 11.63 15.28 25.72
N ILE A 10 11.94 16.44 25.16
CA ILE A 10 11.77 16.75 23.75
C ILE A 10 12.88 15.97 23.03
N TYR A 11 12.59 14.74 22.65
CA TYR A 11 13.36 14.10 21.60
C TYR A 11 13.09 14.90 20.33
N GLU A 12 14.15 15.39 19.68
CA GLU A 12 14.08 15.87 18.31
C GLU A 12 13.55 14.72 17.44
N ILE A 13 12.32 14.86 16.94
CA ILE A 13 11.68 13.88 16.07
C ILE A 13 11.94 14.31 14.63
N SER A 14 12.68 13.50 13.89
CA SER A 14 12.59 13.49 12.43
C SER A 14 11.24 12.87 12.06
N ASP A 15 10.27 13.68 11.69
CA ASP A 15 8.96 13.27 11.12
C ASP A 15 9.10 12.69 9.70
N GLU A 16 10.17 11.94 9.41
CA GLU A 16 10.32 11.24 8.14
C GLU A 16 9.80 9.81 8.29
N GLU A 17 8.62 9.58 7.73
CA GLU A 17 8.02 8.26 7.62
C GLU A 17 8.92 7.37 6.74
N SER A 18 9.42 6.27 7.31
CA SER A 18 10.44 5.44 6.67
C SER A 18 9.90 4.68 5.46
N TYR A 19 10.71 4.63 4.39
CA TYR A 19 10.53 3.74 3.24
C TYR A 19 10.86 2.28 3.55
N GLU A 20 11.50 1.99 4.69
CA GLU A 20 11.82 0.63 5.11
C GLU A 20 10.59 -0.10 5.68
N LEU A 21 10.63 -1.43 5.58
CA LEU A 21 9.67 -2.31 6.22
C LEU A 21 9.85 -2.30 7.74
N SER A 22 8.76 -2.14 8.49
CA SER A 22 8.69 -2.37 9.93
C SER A 22 8.90 -3.85 10.26
N GLU A 23 9.19 -4.17 11.53
CA GLU A 23 9.30 -5.56 11.98
C GLU A 23 7.99 -6.34 11.74
N GLU A 24 6.84 -5.75 12.06
CA GLU A 24 5.52 -6.34 11.81
C GLU A 24 5.29 -6.62 10.30
N GLU A 25 5.70 -5.70 9.42
CA GLU A 25 5.60 -5.89 7.97
C GLU A 25 6.53 -7.01 7.47
N ARG A 26 7.75 -7.12 8.03
CA ARG A 26 8.69 -8.22 7.70
C ARG A 26 8.14 -9.57 8.15
N GLU A 27 7.61 -9.65 9.37
CA GLU A 27 6.97 -10.87 9.86
C GLU A 27 5.77 -11.26 8.99
N ASP A 28 4.88 -10.32 8.65
CA ASP A 28 3.69 -10.59 7.84
C ASP A 28 4.03 -11.07 6.42
N THR A 29 5.11 -10.54 5.82
CA THR A 29 5.61 -10.99 4.51
C THR A 29 6.24 -12.39 4.54
N SER A 30 6.65 -12.88 5.72
CA SER A 30 7.21 -14.23 5.87
C SER A 30 6.15 -15.32 6.05
N ILE A 31 4.91 -14.94 6.37
CA ILE A 31 3.79 -15.87 6.59
C ILE A 31 3.19 -16.28 5.24
N SER A 32 3.37 -17.55 4.86
CA SER A 32 2.67 -18.10 3.69
C SER A 32 1.15 -18.17 3.95
N ALA A 33 0.36 -17.53 3.08
CA ALA A 33 -1.09 -17.46 3.24
C ALA A 33 -1.84 -18.78 2.89
N GLY A 34 -1.12 -19.83 2.45
CA GLY A 34 -1.69 -21.15 2.17
C GLY A 34 -2.55 -21.24 0.90
N ASN A 35 -2.71 -22.49 0.43
CA ASN A 35 -3.35 -22.98 -0.81
C ASN A 35 -2.61 -22.67 -2.12
N ASP A 36 -1.76 -23.60 -2.58
CA ASP A 36 -1.11 -23.50 -3.90
C ASP A 36 -2.16 -23.45 -5.02
N VAL A 37 -2.16 -22.35 -5.78
CA VAL A 37 -2.97 -22.21 -6.98
C VAL A 37 -2.11 -22.55 -8.20
N GLU A 38 -2.60 -23.43 -9.07
CA GLU A 38 -1.95 -23.72 -10.35
C GLU A 38 -2.14 -22.53 -11.31
N VAL A 39 -1.05 -21.96 -11.82
CA VAL A 39 -1.11 -20.78 -12.69
C VAL A 39 -0.49 -21.07 -14.06
N SER A 40 -1.23 -20.73 -15.11
CA SER A 40 -0.69 -20.70 -16.48
C SER A 40 0.04 -19.38 -16.73
N TYR A 41 1.29 -19.47 -17.20
CA TYR A 41 2.08 -18.32 -17.63
C TYR A 41 2.61 -18.55 -19.03
N SER A 42 2.94 -17.46 -19.72
CA SER A 42 3.66 -17.49 -21.00
C SER A 42 4.85 -16.56 -20.96
N GLY A 43 5.99 -17.01 -21.51
CA GLY A 43 7.13 -16.14 -21.77
C GLY A 43 6.90 -15.33 -23.05
N GLN A 44 7.24 -14.04 -23.01
CA GLN A 44 7.20 -13.15 -24.16
C GLN A 44 8.42 -12.23 -24.12
N ASP A 45 9.09 -12.06 -25.25
CA ASP A 45 10.18 -11.09 -25.36
C ASP A 45 9.65 -9.77 -25.92
N PHE A 46 10.10 -8.67 -25.32
CA PHE A 46 9.84 -7.33 -25.82
C PHE A 46 11.15 -6.62 -26.11
N ASP A 47 11.22 -5.95 -27.26
CA ASP A 47 12.25 -4.95 -27.51
C ASP A 47 12.02 -3.72 -26.60
N VAL A 48 13.11 -3.05 -26.21
CA VAL A 48 13.06 -1.90 -25.30
C VAL A 48 12.23 -0.76 -25.88
N GLU A 49 12.38 -0.44 -27.17
CA GLU A 49 11.58 0.61 -27.82
C GLU A 49 10.08 0.26 -27.74
N GLY A 50 9.73 -1.00 -27.99
CA GLY A 50 8.39 -1.56 -27.89
C GLY A 50 7.80 -1.45 -26.49
N LEU A 51 8.58 -1.72 -25.44
CA LEU A 51 8.17 -1.50 -24.05
C LEU A 51 7.88 -0.03 -23.79
N VAL A 52 8.81 0.86 -24.12
CA VAL A 52 8.65 2.31 -23.91
C VAL A 52 7.43 2.84 -24.66
N ARG A 53 7.25 2.42 -25.91
CA ARG A 53 6.10 2.80 -26.72
C ARG A 53 4.78 2.36 -26.10
N ARG A 54 4.70 1.13 -25.57
CA ARG A 54 3.50 0.61 -24.88
C ARG A 54 3.23 1.33 -23.55
N LEU A 55 4.29 1.67 -22.81
CA LEU A 55 4.19 2.48 -21.59
C LEU A 55 3.64 3.88 -21.88
N ASN A 56 4.11 4.52 -22.96
CA ASN A 56 3.68 5.86 -23.36
C ASN A 56 2.27 5.89 -23.98
N LYS A 57 1.71 4.72 -24.34
CA LYS A 57 0.35 4.55 -24.87
C LYS A 57 -0.64 4.00 -23.84
N ASP A 58 -0.17 3.76 -22.62
CA ASP A 58 -0.96 3.10 -21.57
C ASP A 58 -1.46 1.69 -21.96
N ASP A 59 -0.73 0.99 -22.84
CA ASP A 59 -0.93 -0.43 -23.15
C ASP A 59 -0.27 -1.33 -22.09
N ILE A 60 0.85 -0.85 -21.51
CA ILE A 60 1.49 -1.41 -20.32
C ILE A 60 1.34 -0.39 -19.21
N LEU A 61 0.74 -0.83 -18.10
CA LEU A 61 0.41 0.02 -16.98
C LEU A 61 1.43 -0.21 -15.88
N ILE A 62 2.20 0.84 -15.59
CA ILE A 62 2.94 0.89 -14.33
C ILE A 62 1.95 1.42 -13.30
N PRO A 63 1.64 0.63 -12.28
CA PRO A 63 0.67 1.04 -11.27
C PRO A 63 1.06 2.43 -10.64
N ARG A 64 0.13 3.41 -10.39
CA ARG A 64 0.41 4.79 -9.83
C ARG A 64 -0.52 5.24 -8.65
N PHE A 65 0.01 5.67 -7.48
CA PHE A 65 -0.56 5.76 -6.10
C PHE A 65 -0.61 7.26 -5.83
N GLY A 66 -1.78 7.76 -5.44
CA GLY A 66 -1.96 9.17 -5.12
C GLY A 66 -2.32 10.02 -6.35
N ASN A 67 -3.44 10.72 -6.19
CA ASN A 67 -4.14 11.60 -7.13
C ASN A 67 -4.82 10.89 -8.31
N ARG A 68 -6.16 10.89 -8.24
CA ARG A 68 -7.04 10.79 -9.41
C ARG A 68 -6.57 11.78 -10.46
N ASN A 69 -6.02 11.27 -11.55
CA ASN A 69 -6.26 11.82 -12.86
C ASN A 69 -6.46 10.62 -13.79
N ASP A 70 -7.64 10.62 -14.40
CA ASP A 70 -8.13 9.84 -15.54
C ASP A 70 -6.97 9.21 -16.33
N ASP A 71 -6.86 7.89 -16.41
CA ASP A 71 -7.57 7.19 -17.48
C ASP A 71 -7.84 5.69 -17.21
N ILE A 72 -7.64 5.15 -16.00
CA ILE A 72 -7.86 3.72 -15.72
C ILE A 72 -8.40 3.48 -14.32
N GLU A 73 -9.58 2.85 -14.26
CA GLU A 73 -10.20 2.26 -13.07
C GLU A 73 -9.32 1.14 -12.52
N THR A 74 -8.28 1.52 -11.78
CA THR A 74 -7.95 1.00 -10.44
C THR A 74 -7.12 2.10 -9.76
N GLY A 75 -7.78 2.87 -8.92
CA GLY A 75 -7.23 3.93 -8.10
C GLY A 75 -6.12 3.41 -7.19
N GLY A 76 -4.88 3.65 -7.60
CA GLY A 76 -3.77 3.85 -6.67
C GLY A 76 -2.75 2.72 -6.60
N PHE A 77 -1.58 2.90 -7.25
CA PHE A 77 -0.43 1.97 -7.27
C PHE A 77 1.07 2.39 -7.51
N GLN A 78 1.58 3.59 -7.24
CA GLN A 78 2.99 3.99 -7.46
C GLN A 78 3.75 3.80 -6.16
N ARG A 79 4.55 2.74 -6.07
CA ARG A 79 5.81 2.88 -5.35
C ARG A 79 6.39 4.24 -5.72
N GLY A 80 6.66 5.10 -4.73
CA GLY A 80 7.59 6.18 -4.96
C GLY A 80 8.79 5.58 -5.66
N PHE A 81 9.16 6.11 -6.82
CA PHE A 81 10.28 5.58 -7.58
C PHE A 81 11.53 5.60 -6.68
N VAL A 82 11.99 4.42 -6.23
CA VAL A 82 13.01 4.29 -5.16
C VAL A 82 14.41 4.16 -5.69
N TRP A 83 14.58 3.90 -7.00
CA TRP A 83 15.90 3.82 -7.59
C TRP A 83 16.60 5.18 -7.58
N ASN A 84 17.74 5.25 -6.89
CA ASN A 84 18.60 6.42 -6.98
C ASN A 84 19.19 6.54 -8.39
N LYS A 85 19.75 7.71 -8.71
CA LYS A 85 20.31 8.01 -10.03
C LYS A 85 21.39 7.00 -10.47
N SER A 86 22.23 6.52 -9.54
CA SER A 86 23.29 5.56 -9.85
C SER A 86 22.72 4.19 -10.26
N GLN A 87 21.64 3.73 -9.61
CA GLN A 87 20.96 2.48 -9.98
C GLN A 87 20.35 2.55 -11.37
N GLN A 88 19.73 3.69 -11.70
CA GLN A 88 19.17 3.95 -13.02
C GLN A 88 20.24 3.92 -14.11
N ASP A 89 21.35 4.63 -13.87
CA ASP A 89 22.48 4.72 -14.79
C ASP A 89 23.08 3.36 -15.11
N LYS A 90 23.38 2.57 -14.06
CA LYS A 90 23.91 1.20 -14.20
C LYS A 90 22.96 0.28 -14.95
N PHE A 91 21.66 0.47 -14.80
CA PHE A 91 20.67 -0.32 -15.52
C PHE A 91 20.68 0.00 -17.02
N ILE A 92 20.67 1.28 -17.41
CA ILE A 92 20.79 1.67 -18.82
C ILE A 92 22.13 1.21 -19.40
N GLU A 93 23.22 1.39 -18.66
CA GLU A 93 24.54 0.90 -19.04
C GLU A 93 24.53 -0.62 -19.26
N SER A 94 23.92 -1.40 -18.38
CA SER A 94 23.83 -2.86 -18.54
C SER A 94 23.22 -3.26 -19.88
N ILE A 95 22.18 -2.54 -20.34
CA ILE A 95 21.56 -2.80 -21.65
C ILE A 95 22.51 -2.40 -22.80
N LEU A 96 23.15 -1.24 -22.69
CA LEU A 96 24.16 -0.77 -23.66
C LEU A 96 25.43 -1.65 -23.69
N LEU A 97 25.67 -2.44 -22.65
CA LEU A 97 26.73 -3.44 -22.57
C LEU A 97 26.29 -4.82 -23.08
N GLY A 98 25.00 -5.02 -23.34
CA GLY A 98 24.43 -6.32 -23.71
C GLY A 98 24.41 -7.33 -22.56
N TYR A 99 24.41 -6.86 -21.32
CA TYR A 99 24.28 -7.72 -20.15
C TYR A 99 22.86 -8.26 -20.01
N PRO A 100 22.69 -9.48 -19.49
CA PRO A 100 21.37 -10.04 -19.26
C PRO A 100 20.61 -9.19 -18.23
N ILE A 101 19.38 -8.82 -18.60
CA ILE A 101 18.46 -8.10 -17.72
C ILE A 101 17.49 -9.10 -17.12
N PRO A 102 17.15 -9.01 -15.82
CA PRO A 102 16.15 -9.88 -15.21
C PRO A 102 14.81 -9.80 -15.94
N ASN A 103 13.95 -10.80 -15.73
CA ASN A 103 12.62 -10.79 -16.35
C ASN A 103 11.74 -9.68 -15.74
N ILE A 104 10.77 -9.20 -16.49
CA ILE A 104 9.64 -8.42 -15.95
C ILE A 104 8.43 -9.33 -15.81
N PHE A 105 7.51 -8.99 -14.90
CA PHE A 105 6.30 -9.77 -14.68
C PHE A 105 5.08 -8.92 -14.97
N LEU A 106 4.22 -9.42 -15.84
CA LEU A 106 3.03 -8.72 -16.31
C LEU A 106 1.80 -9.56 -16.04
N VAL A 107 0.70 -8.92 -15.70
CA VAL A 107 -0.64 -9.55 -15.64
C VAL A 107 -1.48 -8.98 -16.75
N LYS A 108 -2.05 -9.87 -17.55
CA LYS A 108 -3.00 -9.48 -18.58
C LYS A 108 -4.36 -9.15 -17.96
N GLN A 109 -4.83 -7.93 -18.18
CA GLN A 109 -6.15 -7.45 -17.73
C GLN A 109 -7.25 -7.89 -18.70
N GLU A 110 -8.52 -7.78 -18.28
CA GLU A 110 -9.68 -8.15 -19.10
C GLU A 110 -9.74 -7.36 -20.42
N ASP A 111 -9.44 -6.07 -20.35
CA ASP A 111 -9.34 -5.12 -21.47
C ASP A 111 -8.09 -5.30 -22.36
N GLN A 112 -7.31 -6.36 -22.12
CA GLN A 112 -6.07 -6.70 -22.82
C GLN A 112 -4.83 -5.85 -22.49
N ARG A 113 -4.93 -4.86 -21.59
CA ARG A 113 -3.75 -4.14 -21.09
C ARG A 113 -2.90 -5.04 -20.22
N LEU A 114 -1.64 -4.66 -20.04
CA LEU A 114 -0.66 -5.41 -19.24
C LEU A 114 -0.30 -4.61 -17.99
N LEU A 115 -0.68 -5.11 -16.82
CA LEU A 115 -0.32 -4.52 -15.54
C LEU A 115 1.06 -5.03 -15.11
N VAL A 116 1.96 -4.11 -14.78
CA VAL A 116 3.30 -4.46 -14.29
C VAL A 116 3.22 -4.90 -12.83
N LEU A 117 3.48 -6.18 -12.58
CA LEU A 117 3.73 -6.69 -11.24
C LEU A 117 5.15 -6.35 -10.80
N ASP A 118 6.16 -6.89 -11.49
CA ASP A 118 7.57 -6.65 -11.20
C ASP A 118 8.32 -6.06 -12.41
N GLY A 119 9.37 -5.29 -12.12
CA GLY A 119 10.13 -4.55 -13.13
C GLY A 119 9.79 -3.08 -13.24
N GLN A 120 8.95 -2.56 -12.33
CA GLN A 120 8.50 -1.17 -12.32
C GLN A 120 9.66 -0.17 -12.43
N GLN A 121 10.68 -0.29 -11.57
CA GLN A 121 11.81 0.65 -11.57
C GLN A 121 12.59 0.62 -12.89
N ARG A 122 12.74 -0.56 -13.50
CA ARG A 122 13.37 -0.74 -14.82
C ARG A 122 12.56 -0.05 -15.92
N LEU A 123 11.26 -0.32 -15.97
CA LEU A 123 10.36 0.25 -16.97
C LEU A 123 10.22 1.78 -16.83
N VAL A 124 10.09 2.30 -15.61
CA VAL A 124 10.09 3.75 -15.34
C VAL A 124 11.43 4.38 -15.74
N THR A 125 12.56 3.71 -15.48
CA THR A 125 13.88 4.21 -15.90
C THR A 125 14.02 4.28 -17.41
N LEU A 126 13.57 3.25 -18.14
CA LEU A 126 13.54 3.27 -19.61
C LEU A 126 12.69 4.43 -20.12
N GLN A 127 11.47 4.57 -19.60
CA GLN A 127 10.56 5.65 -19.98
C GLN A 127 11.19 7.04 -19.74
N GLN A 128 11.79 7.28 -18.57
CA GLN A 128 12.48 8.54 -18.26
C GLN A 128 13.66 8.81 -19.19
N PHE A 129 14.50 7.80 -19.46
CA PHE A 129 15.68 7.95 -20.33
C PHE A 129 15.29 8.29 -21.78
N TYR A 130 14.28 7.60 -22.33
CA TYR A 130 13.76 7.86 -23.68
C TYR A 130 13.09 9.23 -23.79
N ASN A 131 12.31 9.62 -22.78
CA ASN A 131 11.67 10.93 -22.73
C ASN A 131 12.68 12.07 -22.48
N GLY A 132 13.84 11.75 -21.91
CA GLY A 132 14.95 12.66 -21.65
C GLY A 132 14.85 13.43 -20.33
N PHE A 133 13.84 13.13 -19.50
CA PHE A 133 13.59 13.80 -18.23
C PHE A 133 13.29 12.81 -17.11
N THR A 134 13.74 13.12 -15.91
CA THR A 134 13.36 12.40 -14.70
C THR A 134 11.95 12.79 -14.25
N LEU A 135 11.37 12.03 -13.32
CA LEU A 135 10.07 12.37 -12.70
C LEU A 135 10.06 13.73 -11.99
N GLY A 136 11.23 14.31 -11.69
CA GLY A 136 11.36 15.65 -11.10
C GLY A 136 11.71 16.74 -12.12
N ASP A 137 11.39 16.53 -13.40
CA ASP A 137 11.63 17.44 -14.52
C ASP A 137 13.09 17.86 -14.72
N ARG A 138 14.03 17.03 -14.26
CA ARG A 138 15.46 17.23 -14.52
C ARG A 138 15.85 16.48 -15.78
N LYS A 139 16.77 17.03 -16.57
CA LYS A 139 17.32 16.33 -17.72
C LYS A 139 17.92 14.98 -17.27
N PHE A 140 17.55 13.89 -17.94
CA PHE A 140 18.14 12.58 -17.69
C PHE A 140 19.36 12.41 -18.61
N THR A 141 20.55 12.48 -18.04
CA THR A 141 21.82 12.11 -18.69
C THR A 141 22.55 11.06 -17.86
N LEU A 142 23.26 10.13 -18.48
CA LEU A 142 24.04 9.13 -17.75
C LEU A 142 25.25 9.77 -17.05
N GLU A 143 25.46 9.49 -15.77
CA GLU A 143 26.52 10.14 -14.97
C GLU A 143 27.45 9.11 -14.31
N SER A 144 26.86 8.07 -13.70
CA SER A 144 27.55 7.00 -12.97
C SER A 144 27.81 5.75 -13.84
N VAL A 145 28.44 5.96 -15.00
CA VAL A 145 28.68 4.93 -16.03
C VAL A 145 30.10 5.07 -16.60
N ASP A 146 30.52 4.13 -17.45
CA ASP A 146 31.73 4.23 -18.26
C ASP A 146 31.78 5.55 -19.04
N GLU A 147 32.98 6.13 -19.17
CA GLU A 147 33.20 7.44 -19.80
C GLU A 147 32.63 7.53 -21.23
N ARG A 148 32.51 6.41 -21.96
CA ARG A 148 31.93 6.42 -23.31
C ARG A 148 30.43 6.76 -23.35
N PHE A 149 29.71 6.51 -22.25
CA PHE A 149 28.27 6.74 -22.12
C PHE A 149 27.93 8.01 -21.34
N LYS A 150 28.89 8.53 -20.56
CA LYS A 150 28.71 9.66 -19.65
C LYS A 150 28.25 10.93 -20.38
N GLY A 151 27.34 11.67 -19.75
CA GLY A 151 26.71 12.88 -20.27
C GLY A 151 25.65 12.65 -21.35
N ARG A 152 25.43 11.41 -21.79
CA ARG A 152 24.47 11.12 -22.87
C ARG A 152 23.05 10.92 -22.34
N ASP A 153 22.09 11.53 -23.02
CA ASP A 153 20.67 11.16 -23.03
C ASP A 153 20.35 10.28 -24.25
N TYR A 154 19.13 9.74 -24.34
CA TYR A 154 18.69 8.91 -25.47
C TYR A 154 18.93 9.57 -26.85
N ARG A 155 18.66 10.88 -26.97
CA ARG A 155 18.75 11.62 -28.24
C ARG A 155 20.19 11.88 -28.66
N SER A 156 21.12 11.92 -27.71
CA SER A 156 22.56 12.13 -27.91
C SER A 156 23.37 10.84 -28.01
N LEU A 157 22.72 9.68 -27.94
CA LEU A 157 23.37 8.40 -28.21
C LEU A 157 23.82 8.32 -29.67
N PRO A 158 25.03 7.83 -29.94
CA PRO A 158 25.43 7.37 -31.27
C PRO A 158 24.41 6.39 -31.83
N ASP A 159 24.23 6.43 -33.16
CA ASP A 159 23.19 5.68 -33.85
C ASP A 159 23.29 4.15 -33.67
N ASP A 160 24.50 3.62 -33.57
CA ASP A 160 24.78 2.22 -33.25
C ASP A 160 24.36 1.84 -31.83
N LEU A 161 24.71 2.67 -30.84
CA LEU A 161 24.30 2.45 -29.44
C LEU A 161 22.79 2.63 -29.25
N ARG A 162 22.17 3.59 -29.94
CA ARG A 162 20.72 3.78 -29.95
C ARG A 162 20.02 2.55 -30.49
N ARG A 163 20.45 2.04 -31.66
CA ARG A 163 19.90 0.80 -32.22
C ARG A 163 20.14 -0.41 -31.32
N GLN A 164 21.27 -0.48 -30.63
CA GLN A 164 21.54 -1.55 -29.68
C GLN A 164 20.57 -1.48 -28.49
N LEU A 165 20.31 -0.28 -27.95
CA LEU A 165 19.34 -0.07 -26.89
C LEU A 165 17.93 -0.41 -27.37
N ASP A 166 17.48 0.16 -28.49
CA ASP A 166 16.13 -0.01 -29.05
C ASP A 166 15.78 -1.50 -29.24
N ASN A 167 16.72 -2.27 -29.81
CA ASN A 167 16.53 -3.69 -30.15
C ASN A 167 16.88 -4.66 -29.02
N ALA A 168 17.36 -4.18 -27.87
CA ALA A 168 17.64 -5.06 -26.74
C ALA A 168 16.34 -5.73 -26.27
N LEU A 169 16.41 -7.03 -25.95
CA LEU A 169 15.24 -7.79 -25.52
C LEU A 169 15.18 -7.87 -23.99
N ILE A 170 14.01 -7.56 -23.44
CA ILE A 170 13.66 -7.82 -22.05
C ILE A 170 12.60 -8.91 -22.05
N GLN A 171 12.90 -10.01 -21.37
CA GLN A 171 11.99 -11.14 -21.22
C GLN A 171 10.89 -10.78 -20.23
N ALA A 172 9.65 -11.06 -20.60
CA ALA A 172 8.48 -10.88 -19.76
C ALA A 172 7.81 -12.23 -19.48
N ILE A 173 7.44 -12.46 -18.24
CA ILE A 173 6.50 -13.52 -17.88
C ILE A 173 5.13 -12.88 -17.79
N VAL A 174 4.23 -13.27 -18.70
CA VAL A 174 2.85 -12.79 -18.75
C VAL A 174 1.95 -13.82 -18.10
N LEU A 175 1.33 -13.43 -16.99
CA LEU A 175 0.31 -14.20 -16.31
C LEU A 175 -1.02 -13.94 -17.01
N SER A 176 -1.65 -15.01 -17.47
CA SER A 176 -3.01 -14.96 -18.02
C SER A 176 -3.96 -15.44 -16.95
N THR A 177 -4.78 -14.53 -16.42
CA THR A 177 -5.90 -14.92 -15.59
C THR A 177 -7.08 -15.27 -16.50
N ARG A 178 -7.76 -16.36 -16.21
CA ARG A 178 -9.16 -16.48 -16.62
C ARG A 178 -9.98 -15.55 -15.70
N PRO A 179 -11.18 -15.11 -16.08
CA PRO A 179 -12.06 -14.44 -15.12
C PRO A 179 -12.57 -15.49 -14.12
N ASP A 180 -11.79 -15.74 -13.06
CA ASP A 180 -12.13 -16.62 -11.94
C ASP A 180 -11.56 -15.97 -10.67
N PRO A 181 -12.36 -15.79 -9.59
CA PRO A 181 -11.90 -15.31 -8.29
C PRO A 181 -10.62 -16.00 -7.79
N MET A 182 -10.41 -17.27 -8.15
CA MET A 182 -9.22 -18.06 -7.83
C MET A 182 -7.91 -17.44 -8.40
N ASN A 183 -7.99 -16.55 -9.38
CA ASN A 183 -6.83 -15.92 -10.01
C ASN A 183 -6.19 -14.78 -9.22
N HIS A 184 -6.95 -14.00 -8.43
CA HIS A 184 -6.36 -12.92 -7.63
C HIS A 184 -5.44 -13.46 -6.54
N ARG A 185 -5.83 -14.59 -5.92
CA ARG A 185 -4.98 -15.33 -4.97
C ARG A 185 -3.70 -15.85 -5.62
N ALA A 186 -3.81 -16.34 -6.85
CA ALA A 186 -2.67 -16.85 -7.61
C ALA A 186 -1.66 -15.74 -7.97
N ILE A 187 -2.17 -14.58 -8.44
CA ILE A 187 -1.36 -13.38 -8.67
C ILE A 187 -0.67 -12.95 -7.38
N TYR A 188 -1.42 -12.86 -6.28
CA TYR A 188 -0.89 -12.50 -4.96
C TYR A 188 0.28 -13.41 -4.56
N GLN A 189 0.12 -14.73 -4.70
CA GLN A 189 1.15 -15.71 -4.32
C GLN A 189 2.39 -15.67 -5.22
N ILE A 190 2.20 -15.53 -6.53
CA ILE A 190 3.34 -15.37 -7.46
C ILE A 190 4.10 -14.11 -7.09
N PHE A 191 3.38 -13.02 -6.83
CA PHE A 191 3.99 -11.76 -6.49
C PHE A 191 4.76 -11.83 -5.17
N GLU A 192 4.20 -12.45 -4.14
CA GLU A 192 4.90 -12.69 -2.87
C GLU A 192 6.19 -13.47 -3.07
N ARG A 193 6.17 -14.54 -3.89
CA ARG A 193 7.36 -15.36 -4.17
C ARG A 193 8.42 -14.58 -4.94
N LEU A 194 8.04 -13.75 -5.89
CA LEU A 194 8.97 -12.93 -6.69
C LEU A 194 9.59 -11.78 -5.87
N ASN A 195 8.82 -11.20 -4.94
CA ASN A 195 9.28 -10.12 -4.07
C ASN A 195 10.32 -10.54 -3.02
N SER A 196 10.73 -11.81 -2.98
CA SER A 196 11.74 -12.33 -2.04
C SER A 196 13.19 -11.96 -2.39
N GLY A 197 13.47 -11.51 -3.61
CA GLY A 197 14.83 -11.23 -4.11
C GLY A 197 15.24 -9.75 -4.23
N GLY A 198 14.41 -8.79 -3.81
CA GLY A 198 14.63 -7.34 -4.00
C GLY A 198 14.09 -6.47 -2.85
N THR A 199 13.81 -5.19 -3.09
CA THR A 199 13.07 -4.38 -2.11
C THR A 199 11.70 -5.00 -1.91
N GLN A 200 11.45 -5.53 -0.72
CA GLN A 200 10.26 -6.32 -0.43
C GLN A 200 9.03 -5.41 -0.28
N LEU A 201 7.90 -5.82 -0.88
CA LEU A 201 6.60 -5.14 -0.73
C LEU A 201 5.93 -5.60 0.57
N THR A 202 5.16 -4.71 1.19
CA THR A 202 4.27 -5.10 2.28
C THR A 202 3.15 -5.99 1.72
N SER A 203 2.58 -6.86 2.55
CA SER A 203 1.39 -7.63 2.16
C SER A 203 0.25 -6.74 1.68
N HIS A 204 0.12 -5.52 2.20
CA HIS A 204 -0.91 -4.59 1.77
C HIS A 204 -0.61 -4.00 0.39
N GLU A 205 0.62 -3.62 0.09
CA GLU A 205 0.99 -3.22 -1.28
C GLU A 205 0.71 -4.34 -2.29
N VAL A 206 0.95 -5.60 -1.90
CA VAL A 206 0.55 -6.76 -2.71
C VAL A 206 -0.97 -6.89 -2.82
N ARG A 207 -1.72 -6.69 -1.72
CA ARG A 207 -3.19 -6.76 -1.70
C ARG A 207 -3.80 -5.76 -2.66
N ILE A 208 -3.42 -4.48 -2.53
CA ILE A 208 -3.97 -3.45 -3.39
C ILE A 208 -3.73 -3.97 -4.84
N ALA A 209 -2.51 -4.39 -5.21
CA ALA A 209 -2.17 -4.69 -6.62
C ALA A 209 -2.87 -5.95 -7.15
N SER A 210 -3.06 -6.93 -6.28
CA SER A 210 -3.69 -8.21 -6.64
C SER A 210 -5.20 -8.17 -6.61
N TYR A 211 -5.82 -7.19 -5.95
CA TYR A 211 -7.28 -7.03 -5.81
C TYR A 211 -7.74 -5.67 -6.33
N ALA A 212 -7.03 -5.14 -7.32
CA ALA A 212 -7.30 -3.85 -7.92
C ALA A 212 -8.75 -3.83 -8.48
N GLY A 213 -9.49 -2.73 -8.24
CA GLY A 213 -10.89 -2.57 -8.66
C GLY A 213 -11.71 -1.72 -7.70
N ASP A 214 -13.04 -1.71 -7.86
CA ASP A 214 -13.98 -0.84 -7.13
C ASP A 214 -13.77 -0.76 -5.61
N LEU A 215 -13.39 -1.87 -4.97
CA LEU A 215 -13.16 -1.88 -3.52
C LEU A 215 -11.91 -1.09 -3.14
N VAL A 216 -10.81 -1.25 -3.89
CA VAL A 216 -9.59 -0.48 -3.69
C VAL A 216 -9.88 1.00 -3.88
N ASP A 217 -10.57 1.35 -4.97
CA ASP A 217 -10.90 2.73 -5.31
C ASP A 217 -11.78 3.38 -4.24
N TYR A 218 -12.75 2.62 -3.72
CA TYR A 218 -13.59 3.07 -2.62
C TYR A 218 -12.81 3.28 -1.32
N ILE A 219 -11.87 2.40 -0.99
CA ILE A 219 -11.01 2.57 0.19
C ILE A 219 -10.11 3.79 0.01
N GLU A 220 -9.61 4.04 -1.20
CA GLU A 220 -8.81 5.23 -1.51
C GLU A 220 -9.64 6.53 -1.42
N ASP A 221 -10.92 6.50 -1.79
CA ASP A 221 -11.83 7.64 -1.58
C ASP A 221 -12.03 7.93 -0.08
N LEU A 222 -12.24 6.90 0.74
CA LEU A 222 -12.30 7.04 2.19
C LEU A 222 -10.97 7.55 2.77
N ASN A 223 -9.85 7.03 2.26
CA ASN A 223 -8.51 7.42 2.64
C ASN A 223 -8.19 8.88 2.23
N SER A 224 -8.82 9.39 1.18
CA SER A 224 -8.67 10.77 0.72
C SER A 224 -9.52 11.78 1.48
N ASN A 225 -10.47 11.32 2.31
CA ASN A 225 -11.38 12.19 3.04
C ASN A 225 -10.65 13.17 3.98
N SER A 226 -11.04 14.44 3.97
CA SER A 226 -10.37 15.50 4.75
C SER A 226 -10.40 15.26 6.26
N CYS A 227 -11.49 14.72 6.82
CA CYS A 227 -11.60 14.42 8.25
C CYS A 227 -10.64 13.29 8.62
N TRP A 228 -10.57 12.23 7.79
CA TRP A 228 -9.59 11.15 7.98
C TRP A 228 -8.15 11.64 7.83
N ARG A 229 -7.85 12.49 6.84
CA ARG A 229 -6.54 13.12 6.67
C ARG A 229 -6.14 13.99 7.86
N LYS A 230 -7.09 14.66 8.53
CA LYS A 230 -6.82 15.39 9.77
C LYS A 230 -6.41 14.46 10.92
N LEU A 231 -6.96 13.24 10.97
CA LEU A 231 -6.63 12.25 12.00
C LEU A 231 -5.32 11.50 11.74
N TYR A 232 -5.11 11.06 10.50
CA TYR A 232 -3.94 10.28 10.12
C TYR A 232 -2.72 11.16 9.82
N GLY A 233 -2.92 12.27 9.12
CA GLY A 233 -1.86 13.15 8.63
C GLY A 233 -1.51 12.91 7.17
N LYS A 234 -0.20 12.95 6.87
CA LYS A 234 0.33 12.78 5.51
C LYS A 234 0.12 11.34 5.01
N ARG A 235 0.07 11.19 3.69
CA ARG A 235 0.01 9.86 3.05
C ARG A 235 1.31 9.10 3.30
N SER A 236 1.15 7.82 3.61
CA SER A 236 2.29 6.94 3.82
C SER A 236 2.91 6.55 2.47
N PRO A 237 4.25 6.64 2.31
CA PRO A 237 4.90 6.16 1.09
C PRO A 237 4.79 4.63 0.93
N ARG A 238 4.42 3.92 2.01
CA ARG A 238 4.19 2.47 2.07
C ARG A 238 2.72 2.13 2.22
N VAL A 239 1.83 3.09 1.92
CA VAL A 239 0.37 2.95 1.92
C VAL A 239 -0.23 2.38 3.22
N ARG A 240 0.44 2.64 4.35
CA ARG A 240 -0.01 2.23 5.71
C ARG A 240 -1.32 2.89 6.10
N ASP A 241 -1.58 4.09 5.59
CA ASP A 241 -2.83 4.81 5.77
C ASP A 241 -4.00 4.10 5.09
N HIS A 242 -3.78 3.65 3.85
CA HIS A 242 -4.78 2.85 3.13
C HIS A 242 -4.97 1.49 3.81
N GLU A 243 -3.91 0.85 4.29
CA GLU A 243 -4.02 -0.41 5.03
C GLU A 243 -4.89 -0.25 6.28
N LEU A 244 -4.71 0.84 7.03
CA LEU A 244 -5.48 1.08 8.24
C LEU A 244 -6.98 1.24 7.96
N VAL A 245 -7.36 1.93 6.87
CA VAL A 245 -8.77 1.99 6.45
C VAL A 245 -9.28 0.59 6.10
N THR A 246 -8.52 -0.20 5.34
CA THR A 246 -8.88 -1.58 5.00
C THR A 246 -9.09 -2.43 6.26
N ARG A 247 -8.19 -2.33 7.25
CA ARG A 247 -8.27 -3.06 8.52
C ARG A 247 -9.51 -2.68 9.31
N ILE A 248 -9.81 -1.39 9.44
CA ILE A 248 -10.98 -0.89 10.17
C ILE A 248 -12.27 -1.44 9.55
N LEU A 249 -12.42 -1.37 8.22
CA LEU A 249 -13.62 -1.87 7.55
C LEU A 249 -13.76 -3.39 7.68
N ALA A 250 -12.66 -4.13 7.49
CA ALA A 250 -12.66 -5.59 7.61
C ALA A 250 -13.01 -6.03 9.04
N MET A 251 -12.43 -5.39 10.06
CA MET A 251 -12.72 -5.67 11.46
C MET A 251 -14.16 -5.31 11.82
N TYR A 252 -14.65 -4.15 11.39
CA TYR A 252 -16.04 -3.74 11.64
C TYR A 252 -17.07 -4.75 11.13
N LEU A 253 -16.81 -5.35 9.98
CA LEU A 253 -17.72 -6.32 9.36
C LEU A 253 -17.53 -7.77 9.82
N GLY A 254 -16.38 -8.13 10.37
CA GLY A 254 -16.00 -9.54 10.52
C GLY A 254 -15.14 -9.91 11.72
N TRP A 255 -14.94 -9.03 12.71
CA TRP A 255 -14.05 -9.32 13.84
C TRP A 255 -14.46 -10.57 14.65
N GLN A 256 -15.75 -10.89 14.76
CA GLN A 256 -16.22 -12.09 15.49
C GLN A 256 -15.77 -13.40 14.82
N GLY A 257 -15.52 -13.37 13.52
CA GLY A 257 -15.03 -14.50 12.74
C GLY A 257 -13.53 -14.45 12.47
N TYR A 258 -12.81 -13.48 13.05
CA TYR A 258 -11.38 -13.30 12.82
C TYR A 258 -10.60 -14.57 13.21
N LYS A 259 -9.72 -15.00 12.31
CA LYS A 259 -8.75 -16.08 12.54
C LYS A 259 -7.40 -15.66 12.00
N ARG A 260 -6.34 -16.01 12.72
CA ARG A 260 -4.98 -15.75 12.25
C ARG A 260 -4.66 -16.65 11.03
N PRO A 261 -3.79 -16.19 10.09
CA PRO A 261 -3.07 -14.91 10.11
C PRO A 261 -3.92 -13.74 9.62
N GLN A 262 -3.63 -12.53 10.12
CA GLN A 262 -4.33 -11.31 9.72
C GLN A 262 -4.26 -11.07 8.20
N LYS A 263 -3.13 -11.40 7.59
CA LYS A 263 -2.96 -11.39 6.14
C LYS A 263 -4.08 -12.11 5.39
N LEU A 264 -4.45 -13.33 5.81
CA LEU A 264 -5.51 -14.09 5.15
C LEU A 264 -6.88 -13.46 5.40
N PHE A 265 -7.12 -12.94 6.60
CA PHE A 265 -8.35 -12.21 6.93
C PHE A 265 -8.56 -10.99 6.02
N LEU A 266 -7.51 -10.18 5.82
CA LEU A 266 -7.56 -9.02 4.94
C LEU A 266 -7.64 -9.41 3.46
N ASN A 267 -6.98 -10.50 3.04
CA ASN A 267 -7.09 -11.00 1.67
C ASN A 267 -8.53 -11.44 1.36
N ASN A 268 -9.18 -12.16 2.28
CA ASN A 268 -10.59 -12.55 2.13
C ASN A 268 -11.54 -11.33 2.07
N PHE A 269 -11.23 -10.27 2.83
CA PHE A 269 -11.96 -9.01 2.74
C PHE A 269 -11.81 -8.37 1.35
N MET A 270 -10.58 -8.28 0.83
CA MET A 270 -10.33 -7.71 -0.50
C MET A 270 -10.99 -8.52 -1.62
N GLU A 271 -10.96 -9.85 -1.52
CA GLU A 271 -11.59 -10.76 -2.47
C GLU A 271 -13.11 -10.64 -2.53
N SER A 272 -13.75 -10.15 -1.46
CA SER A 272 -15.21 -9.96 -1.44
C SER A 272 -15.71 -8.85 -2.38
N GLY A 273 -14.80 -7.98 -2.86
CA GLY A 273 -15.14 -6.85 -3.72
C GLY A 273 -16.00 -5.80 -3.03
N LEU A 274 -16.45 -4.78 -3.78
CA LEU A 274 -17.26 -3.70 -3.20
C LEU A 274 -18.73 -4.11 -3.05
N THR A 275 -19.15 -4.40 -1.82
CA THR A 275 -20.53 -4.79 -1.50
C THR A 275 -21.34 -3.65 -0.86
N PRO A 276 -22.68 -3.70 -0.84
CA PRO A 276 -23.51 -2.73 -0.11
C PRO A 276 -23.18 -2.63 1.38
N ASN A 277 -22.81 -3.75 2.02
CA ASN A 277 -22.40 -3.77 3.43
C ASN A 277 -21.10 -3.00 3.64
N ILE A 278 -20.15 -3.11 2.72
CA ILE A 278 -18.90 -2.33 2.74
C ILE A 278 -19.19 -0.84 2.50
N LYS A 279 -20.11 -0.49 1.60
CA LYS A 279 -20.53 0.91 1.42
C LYS A 279 -21.15 1.49 2.70
N ASN A 280 -21.99 0.73 3.40
CA ASN A 280 -22.53 1.14 4.70
C ASN A 280 -21.42 1.30 5.75
N ALA A 281 -20.50 0.33 5.85
CA ALA A 281 -19.34 0.43 6.73
C ALA A 281 -18.52 1.70 6.44
N GLY A 282 -18.26 2.02 5.17
CA GLY A 282 -17.58 3.26 4.79
C GLY A 282 -18.35 4.53 5.19
N THR A 283 -19.69 4.50 5.16
CA THR A 283 -20.52 5.61 5.67
C THR A 283 -20.32 5.80 7.18
N GLN A 284 -20.30 4.72 7.96
CA GLN A 284 -20.03 4.81 9.39
C GLN A 284 -18.59 5.24 9.67
N PHE A 285 -17.63 4.79 8.87
CA PHE A 285 -16.24 5.22 8.95
C PHE A 285 -16.11 6.73 8.77
N LEU A 286 -16.76 7.32 7.76
CA LEU A 286 -16.72 8.76 7.52
C LEU A 286 -17.37 9.55 8.67
N ARG A 287 -18.50 9.09 9.21
CA ARG A 287 -19.16 9.71 10.38
C ARG A 287 -18.25 9.64 11.62
N ALA A 288 -17.62 8.50 11.85
CA ALA A 288 -16.67 8.33 12.95
C ALA A 288 -15.46 9.26 12.80
N ALA A 289 -14.89 9.35 11.58
CA ALA A 289 -13.80 10.25 11.28
C ALA A 289 -14.18 11.73 11.47
N GLU A 290 -15.37 12.14 11.05
CA GLU A 290 -15.89 13.50 11.24
C GLU A 290 -15.95 13.87 12.72
N ILE A 291 -16.58 13.03 13.55
CA ILE A 291 -16.69 13.25 15.01
C ILE A 291 -15.31 13.33 15.66
N LEU A 292 -14.43 12.35 15.41
CA LEU A 292 -13.09 12.32 15.99
C LEU A 292 -12.24 13.52 15.53
N SER A 293 -12.38 13.94 14.27
CA SER A 293 -11.63 15.08 13.71
C SER A 293 -12.10 16.43 14.26
N SER A 294 -13.33 16.48 14.79
CA SER A 294 -13.93 17.64 15.44
C SER A 294 -13.68 17.69 16.95
N SER A 295 -13.22 16.58 17.54
CA SER A 295 -12.86 16.50 18.96
C SER A 295 -11.62 17.34 19.29
N SER A 296 -11.53 17.77 20.55
CA SER A 296 -10.37 18.46 21.14
C SER A 296 -9.07 17.64 21.06
N SER A 297 -9.18 16.33 20.85
CA SER A 297 -8.06 15.38 20.84
C SER A 297 -7.74 14.85 19.43
N SER A 298 -8.16 15.55 18.36
CA SER A 298 -7.99 15.10 16.96
C SER A 298 -6.55 14.70 16.64
N ASP A 299 -5.56 15.48 17.06
CA ASP A 299 -4.15 15.32 16.67
C ASP A 299 -3.47 14.10 17.30
N VAL A 300 -4.13 13.51 18.31
CA VAL A 300 -3.66 12.33 19.04
C VAL A 300 -4.68 11.19 18.99
N ALA A 301 -5.79 11.34 18.25
CA ALA A 301 -6.90 10.40 18.25
C ALA A 301 -6.46 8.98 17.91
N LEU A 302 -5.57 8.80 16.93
CA LEU A 302 -5.05 7.50 16.49
C LEU A 302 -3.75 7.06 17.22
N LYS A 303 -3.24 7.89 18.13
CA LYS A 303 -2.01 7.65 18.89
C LYS A 303 -2.35 7.11 20.27
N PHE A 304 -1.61 6.11 20.75
CA PHE A 304 -1.87 5.51 22.07
C PHE A 304 -0.81 5.90 23.13
N LEU A 305 0.28 5.14 23.22
CA LEU A 305 1.40 5.40 24.15
C LEU A 305 2.59 6.12 23.49
N SER A 306 2.66 6.10 22.16
CA SER A 306 3.70 6.75 21.37
C SER A 306 3.11 7.86 20.50
N ASN A 307 3.98 8.65 19.88
CA ASN A 307 3.56 9.67 18.91
C ASN A 307 3.19 9.10 17.54
N GLN A 308 3.31 7.77 17.35
CA GLN A 308 2.97 7.09 16.11
C GLN A 308 1.53 6.56 16.16
N VAL A 309 0.93 6.40 14.98
CA VAL A 309 -0.37 5.74 14.84
C VAL A 309 -0.27 4.32 15.37
N ASN A 310 -1.23 3.91 16.21
CA ASN A 310 -1.31 2.54 16.72
C ASN A 310 -2.47 1.80 16.04
N ASN A 311 -2.15 0.75 15.27
CA ASN A 311 -3.11 0.00 14.49
C ASN A 311 -4.19 -0.67 15.36
N ALA A 312 -3.81 -1.40 16.41
CA ALA A 312 -4.75 -2.12 17.28
C ALA A 312 -5.73 -1.17 18.01
N TRP A 313 -5.21 -0.03 18.48
CA TRP A 313 -6.01 1.03 19.07
C TRP A 313 -6.97 1.64 18.06
N SER A 314 -6.48 2.00 16.86
CA SER A 314 -7.27 2.64 15.82
C SER A 314 -8.37 1.72 15.30
N ASP A 315 -8.07 0.43 15.10
CA ASP A 315 -9.06 -0.60 14.76
C ASP A 315 -10.17 -0.63 15.81
N ALA A 316 -9.83 -0.78 17.09
CA ALA A 316 -10.80 -0.91 18.18
C ALA A 316 -11.63 0.37 18.37
N LEU A 317 -10.98 1.54 18.31
CA LEU A 317 -11.62 2.85 18.43
C LEU A 317 -12.69 3.04 17.35
N PHE A 318 -12.33 2.83 16.09
CA PHE A 318 -13.27 2.99 14.99
C PHE A 318 -14.36 1.94 15.04
N VAL A 319 -14.05 0.66 15.27
CA VAL A 319 -15.07 -0.39 15.33
C VAL A 319 -16.09 -0.10 16.44
N GLY A 320 -15.64 0.31 17.62
CA GLY A 320 -16.54 0.68 18.72
C GLY A 320 -17.46 1.85 18.37
N LEU A 321 -16.88 2.95 17.85
CA LEU A 321 -17.63 4.15 17.48
C LEU A 321 -18.58 3.90 16.29
N MET A 322 -18.12 3.21 15.25
CA MET A 322 -18.95 2.82 14.10
C MET A 322 -20.12 1.92 14.52
N THR A 323 -19.89 1.00 15.46
CA THR A 323 -20.96 0.15 16.01
C THR A 323 -22.02 1.02 16.67
N ARG A 324 -21.62 1.94 17.56
CA ARG A 324 -22.56 2.90 18.18
C ARG A 324 -23.32 3.71 17.13
N LEU A 325 -22.63 4.25 16.13
CA LEU A 325 -23.20 5.10 15.08
C LEU A 325 -24.18 4.37 14.14
N SER A 326 -24.02 3.05 13.99
CA SER A 326 -24.95 2.22 13.22
C SER A 326 -26.25 1.91 13.98
N GLU A 327 -26.20 1.93 15.31
CA GLU A 327 -27.35 1.68 16.18
C GLU A 327 -28.08 2.98 16.56
N SER A 328 -27.34 4.05 16.80
CA SER A 328 -27.86 5.32 17.35
C SER A 328 -26.86 6.48 17.19
N GLY A 329 -27.25 7.71 17.53
CA GLY A 329 -26.33 8.85 17.59
C GLY A 329 -25.40 8.80 18.81
N ILE A 330 -24.36 9.63 18.79
CA ILE A 330 -23.50 9.91 19.93
C ILE A 330 -22.94 11.33 19.77
N GLU A 331 -22.91 12.09 20.85
CA GLU A 331 -22.40 13.46 20.86
C GLU A 331 -20.87 13.47 21.03
N ILE A 332 -20.22 14.56 20.60
CA ILE A 332 -18.74 14.66 20.61
C ILE A 332 -18.17 14.50 22.03
N ASP A 333 -18.79 15.15 23.03
CA ASP A 333 -18.35 15.10 24.42
C ASP A 333 -18.39 13.68 25.01
N GLU A 334 -19.37 12.89 24.59
CA GLU A 334 -19.52 11.48 24.97
C GLU A 334 -18.39 10.64 24.36
N VAL A 335 -18.10 10.84 23.07
CA VAL A 335 -16.97 10.19 22.38
C VAL A 335 -15.66 10.51 23.08
N GLU A 336 -15.42 11.77 23.43
CA GLU A 336 -14.21 12.17 24.17
C GLU A 336 -14.08 11.47 25.53
N ASN A 337 -15.20 11.35 26.26
CA ASN A 337 -15.25 10.64 27.53
C ASN A 337 -14.93 9.14 27.36
N CYS A 338 -15.54 8.48 26.37
CA CYS A 338 -15.26 7.08 26.03
C CYS A 338 -13.78 6.87 25.69
N VAL A 339 -13.22 7.71 24.82
CA VAL A 339 -11.81 7.65 24.42
C VAL A 339 -10.89 7.83 25.63
N ARG A 340 -11.19 8.80 26.51
CA ARG A 340 -10.40 9.05 27.73
C ARG A 340 -10.45 7.86 28.70
N ASN A 341 -11.62 7.23 28.84
CA ASN A 341 -11.80 6.07 29.70
C ASN A 341 -11.09 4.84 29.14
N LEU A 342 -11.19 4.58 27.83
CA LEU A 342 -10.45 3.51 27.17
C LEU A 342 -8.93 3.66 27.35
N ARG A 343 -8.40 4.87 27.21
CA ARG A 343 -6.96 5.14 27.44
C ARG A 343 -6.49 4.89 28.87
N LYS A 344 -7.38 5.00 29.86
CA LYS A 344 -7.08 4.73 31.27
C LYS A 344 -7.34 3.28 31.68
N ASN A 345 -8.02 2.51 30.84
CA ASN A 345 -8.35 1.12 31.13
C ASN A 345 -7.10 0.25 31.00
N GLN A 346 -6.68 -0.37 32.10
CA GLN A 346 -5.48 -1.20 32.17
C GLN A 346 -5.63 -2.50 31.38
N ASP A 347 -6.80 -3.14 31.45
CA ASP A 347 -7.09 -4.37 30.70
C ASP A 347 -7.05 -4.08 29.20
N PHE A 348 -7.64 -2.95 28.79
CA PHE A 348 -7.61 -2.50 27.41
C PHE A 348 -6.18 -2.17 26.94
N SER A 349 -5.39 -1.50 27.78
CA SER A 349 -3.99 -1.19 27.49
C SER A 349 -3.17 -2.46 27.25
N ALA A 350 -3.39 -3.51 28.05
CA ALA A 350 -2.67 -4.77 27.91
C ALA A 350 -2.95 -5.45 26.55
N VAL A 351 -4.20 -5.46 26.09
CA VAL A 351 -4.60 -6.14 24.84
C VAL A 351 -4.24 -5.38 23.56
N ILE A 352 -3.98 -4.08 23.63
CA ILE A 352 -3.53 -3.29 22.46
C ILE A 352 -2.00 -3.18 22.35
N THR A 353 -1.26 -3.47 23.43
CA THR A 353 0.22 -3.52 23.41
C THR A 353 0.78 -4.91 23.09
N GLY A 354 -0.06 -5.94 23.07
CA GLY A 354 0.33 -7.30 22.68
C GLY A 354 0.30 -7.52 21.16
N SER A 355 0.41 -8.78 20.74
CA SER A 355 0.33 -9.17 19.33
C SER A 355 -1.01 -8.75 18.70
N THR A 356 -0.93 -7.83 17.74
CA THR A 356 -2.07 -7.24 17.01
C THR A 356 -2.93 -8.29 16.29
N ALA A 357 -2.33 -9.41 15.90
CA ALA A 357 -2.94 -10.48 15.12
C ALA A 357 -3.44 -11.68 15.96
N ASP A 358 -3.22 -11.69 17.28
CA ASP A 358 -3.72 -12.76 18.16
C ASP A 358 -5.25 -12.73 18.27
N GLU A 359 -5.90 -13.89 18.11
CA GLU A 359 -7.37 -14.00 18.06
C GLU A 359 -8.01 -13.53 19.36
N ARG A 360 -7.44 -13.89 20.51
CA ARG A 360 -7.98 -13.50 21.81
C ARG A 360 -7.82 -12.00 22.03
N GLN A 361 -6.67 -11.44 21.68
CA GLN A 361 -6.45 -9.99 21.78
C GLN A 361 -7.37 -9.19 20.87
N VAL A 362 -7.66 -9.68 19.66
CA VAL A 362 -8.65 -9.08 18.74
C VAL A 362 -10.04 -9.11 19.39
N MET A 363 -10.48 -10.28 19.85
CA MET A 363 -11.80 -10.41 20.47
C MET A 363 -11.94 -9.52 21.71
N ASP A 364 -10.94 -9.51 22.60
CA ASP A 364 -10.99 -8.75 23.85
C ASP A 364 -11.01 -7.24 23.59
N ARG A 365 -10.14 -6.72 22.71
CA ARG A 365 -10.11 -5.28 22.41
C ARG A 365 -11.39 -4.79 21.72
N MET A 366 -11.97 -5.59 20.83
CA MET A 366 -13.24 -5.24 20.17
C MET A 366 -14.40 -5.23 21.16
N ASN A 367 -14.50 -6.25 22.02
CA ASN A 367 -15.54 -6.30 23.04
C ASN A 367 -15.46 -5.11 24.02
N ILE A 368 -14.25 -4.79 24.49
CA ILE A 368 -14.05 -3.66 25.42
C ILE A 368 -14.42 -2.34 24.73
N ALA A 369 -13.93 -2.09 23.51
CA ALA A 369 -14.22 -0.86 22.78
C ALA A 369 -15.72 -0.70 22.46
N ILE A 370 -16.37 -1.74 21.94
CA ILE A 370 -17.81 -1.71 21.64
C ILE A 370 -18.62 -1.45 22.92
N SER A 371 -18.28 -2.11 24.02
CA SER A 371 -18.97 -1.90 25.31
C SER A 371 -18.80 -0.47 25.82
N ALA A 372 -17.61 0.11 25.67
CA ALA A 372 -17.33 1.48 26.10
C ALA A 372 -18.17 2.52 25.34
N PHE A 373 -18.47 2.30 24.05
CA PHE A 373 -19.31 3.20 23.26
C PHE A 373 -20.81 2.92 23.35
N ARG A 374 -21.22 1.70 23.75
CA ARG A 374 -22.65 1.36 23.96
C ARG A 374 -23.20 1.84 25.30
N ASN A 375 -22.37 1.84 26.36
CA ASN A 375 -22.79 2.18 27.73
C ASN A 375 -22.75 3.69 28.01
N VAL A 376 -23.07 4.51 27.01
CA VAL A 376 -23.20 5.96 27.13
C VAL A 376 -24.68 6.26 27.33
N ASP A 377 -25.03 6.80 28.49
CA ASP A 377 -26.40 7.16 28.90
C ASP A 377 -26.88 8.47 28.30
#